data_AF-A0A937SYE9-F1
#
_entry.id   AF-A0A937SYE9-F1
#
_cell.length_a   1.000
_cell.length_b   1.000
_cell.length_c   1.000
_cell.angle_alpha   90.00
_cell.angle_beta   90.00
_cell.angle_gamma   90.00
#
_symmetry.space_group_name_H-M   'P 1'
#
loop_
_entity.id
_entity.type
_entity.pdbx_description
1 polymer ?
#
loop_
_entity_poly.entity_id
_entity_poly.type
_entity_poly.pdbx_seq_one_letter_code
_entity_poly.pdbx_strand_id
1 'polypeptide(L)'
;MGAVLDGVSGDPTNPTNGTQIDLNSDDGFLIVHEIGYELSYEKTGLNKAGIGAWIYTTDLDDLVRVDANGDLVKQSLTYGVYAFVDGIIFLEEGSASSGLYSFFRIGMAENNVNKIDLYLDGGLVYQGLFHNRPDDKIGLGISMDHFSEGFKQKQEQSQILIEETEVLLELTYQYNVGPGIF
;
A
#
# COMPACT_ATOMS: atom_id res chain seq x y z
N MET A 1 13.26 -11.33 3.59
CA MET A 1 12.98 -10.99 5.00
C MET A 1 11.58 -11.49 5.32
N GLY A 2 11.30 -11.89 6.56
CA GLY A 2 9.95 -12.25 6.98
C GLY A 2 9.67 -11.80 8.40
N ALA A 3 8.40 -11.61 8.71
CA ALA A 3 7.92 -11.21 10.02
C ALA A 3 6.60 -11.94 10.34
N VAL A 4 6.37 -12.15 11.64
CA VAL A 4 5.07 -12.56 12.18
C VAL A 4 4.66 -11.46 13.15
N LEU A 5 3.50 -10.88 12.90
CA LEU A 5 2.97 -9.74 13.62
C LEU A 5 1.64 -10.14 14.26
N ASP A 6 1.33 -9.51 15.38
CA ASP A 6 0.06 -9.65 16.06
C ASP A 6 -1.08 -9.03 15.23
N GLY A 7 -2.24 -9.67 15.22
CA GLY A 7 -3.38 -9.37 14.35
C GLY A 7 -4.30 -8.26 14.81
N VAL A 8 -3.83 -7.31 15.62
CA VAL A 8 -4.72 -6.30 16.19
C VAL A 8 -4.94 -5.16 15.18
N SER A 9 -6.10 -5.16 14.52
CA SER A 9 -6.62 -3.94 13.88
C SER A 9 -7.11 -3.02 14.99
N GLY A 10 -6.29 -2.07 15.41
CA GLY A 10 -6.60 -1.20 16.56
C GLY A 10 -8.01 -0.60 16.47
N ASP A 11 -8.75 -0.59 17.58
CA ASP A 11 -10.13 -0.11 17.64
C ASP A 11 -10.15 1.44 17.66
N PRO A 12 -10.57 2.12 16.57
CA PRO A 12 -10.60 3.57 16.51
C PRO A 12 -11.70 4.17 17.40
N THR A 13 -12.65 3.36 17.89
CA THR A 13 -13.73 3.79 18.78
C THR A 13 -13.40 3.60 20.27
N ASN A 14 -12.30 2.91 20.58
CA ASN A 14 -11.84 2.69 21.96
C ASN A 14 -10.47 3.34 22.24
N PRO A 15 -10.43 4.58 22.74
CA PRO A 15 -9.21 5.35 22.89
C PRO A 15 -8.29 4.86 24.03
N THR A 16 -8.71 3.89 24.86
CA THR A 16 -7.89 3.39 25.97
C THR A 16 -6.85 2.36 25.57
N ASN A 17 -6.96 1.77 24.37
CA ASN A 17 -6.16 0.62 23.96
C ASN A 17 -4.95 0.99 23.06
N GLY A 18 -4.64 2.28 22.91
CA GLY A 18 -3.58 2.76 21.99
C GLY A 18 -2.14 2.35 22.34
N THR A 19 -1.90 1.76 23.53
CA THR A 19 -0.59 1.23 23.95
C THR A 19 -0.68 -0.19 24.52
N GLN A 20 -1.81 -0.87 24.31
CA GLN A 20 -2.01 -2.21 24.84
C GLN A 20 -1.46 -3.24 23.85
N ILE A 21 -0.65 -4.16 24.36
CA ILE A 21 -0.31 -5.40 23.67
C ILE A 21 -1.23 -6.46 24.27
N ASP A 22 -2.27 -6.83 23.54
CA ASP A 22 -3.20 -7.90 23.93
C ASP A 22 -3.06 -9.02 22.91
N LEU A 23 -2.45 -10.13 23.32
CA LEU A 23 -2.22 -11.28 22.46
C LEU A 23 -3.40 -12.25 22.62
N ASN A 24 -4.50 -11.98 21.92
CA ASN A 24 -5.66 -12.86 21.92
C ASN A 24 -5.58 -13.86 20.75
N SER A 25 -5.98 -15.12 21.01
CA SER A 25 -6.08 -16.14 19.97
C SER A 25 -7.09 -15.79 18.86
N ASP A 26 -8.06 -14.93 19.17
CA ASP A 26 -9.10 -14.53 18.22
C ASP A 26 -8.61 -13.46 17.22
N ASP A 27 -7.51 -12.74 17.54
CA ASP A 27 -6.97 -11.68 16.69
C ASP A 27 -6.15 -12.23 15.51
N GLY A 28 -5.67 -13.47 15.62
CA GLY A 28 -4.85 -14.12 14.58
C GLY A 28 -3.46 -13.51 14.42
N PHE A 29 -2.77 -13.88 13.34
CA PHE A 29 -1.42 -13.43 13.01
C PHE A 29 -1.36 -12.87 11.60
N LEU A 30 -0.61 -11.78 11.42
CA LEU A 30 -0.17 -11.32 10.11
C LEU A 30 1.25 -11.83 9.84
N ILE A 31 1.38 -12.74 8.88
CA ILE A 31 2.63 -13.31 8.43
C ILE A 31 3.00 -12.62 7.12
N VAL A 32 4.18 -12.00 7.05
CA VAL A 32 4.67 -11.32 5.84
C VAL A 32 6.02 -11.88 5.45
N HIS A 33 6.22 -12.09 4.16
CA HIS A 33 7.52 -12.44 3.60
C HIS A 33 7.80 -11.62 2.35
N GLU A 34 9.01 -11.07 2.26
CA GLU A 34 9.46 -10.23 1.14
C GLU A 34 10.84 -10.66 0.66
N ILE A 35 11.01 -10.71 -0.65
CA ILE A 35 12.31 -10.85 -1.29
C ILE A 35 12.57 -9.55 -2.05
N GLY A 36 13.64 -8.87 -1.68
CA GLY A 36 13.99 -7.56 -2.20
C GLY A 36 15.41 -7.50 -2.73
N TYR A 37 15.64 -6.54 -3.60
CA TYR A 37 16.90 -6.17 -4.20
C TYR A 37 17.08 -4.67 -4.05
N GLU A 38 18.29 -4.25 -3.67
CA GLU A 38 18.66 -2.84 -3.52
C GLU A 38 20.08 -2.63 -4.05
N LEU A 39 20.26 -1.66 -4.94
CA LEU A 39 21.54 -1.27 -5.50
C LEU A 39 22.05 0.02 -4.86
N SER A 40 23.18 -0.08 -4.16
CA SER A 40 23.78 1.09 -3.50
C SER A 40 24.59 2.01 -4.43
N TYR A 41 24.79 1.64 -5.71
CA TYR A 41 25.80 2.29 -6.58
C TYR A 41 25.36 2.65 -8.01
N GLU A 42 24.11 2.42 -8.42
CA GLU A 42 23.68 2.86 -9.76
C GLU A 42 23.43 4.36 -9.81
N LYS A 43 24.03 5.03 -10.81
CA LYS A 43 23.75 6.45 -11.10
C LYS A 43 22.39 6.64 -11.74
N THR A 44 21.89 5.64 -12.47
CA THR A 44 20.61 5.63 -13.19
C THR A 44 20.18 4.19 -13.38
N GLY A 45 18.89 3.89 -13.33
CA GLY A 45 18.37 2.54 -13.51
C GLY A 45 17.55 2.07 -12.31
N LEU A 46 17.51 0.74 -12.16
CA LEU A 46 16.75 0.09 -11.10
C LEU A 46 17.49 0.29 -9.77
N ASN A 47 16.89 1.03 -8.85
CA ASN A 47 17.50 1.27 -7.54
C ASN A 47 17.06 0.20 -6.54
N LYS A 48 15.75 -0.02 -6.43
CA LYS A 48 15.17 -0.98 -5.48
C LYS A 48 14.03 -1.72 -6.14
N ALA A 49 13.88 -3.01 -5.85
CA ALA A 49 12.69 -3.77 -6.19
C ALA A 49 12.41 -4.83 -5.14
N GLY A 50 11.15 -5.25 -5.06
CA GLY A 50 10.77 -6.35 -4.18
C GLY A 50 9.48 -7.02 -4.61
N ILE A 51 9.34 -8.27 -4.20
CA ILE A 51 8.10 -9.02 -4.25
C ILE A 51 7.85 -9.63 -2.88
N GLY A 52 6.63 -9.53 -2.40
CA GLY A 52 6.23 -10.07 -1.12
C GLY A 52 4.86 -10.70 -1.14
N ALA A 53 4.58 -11.44 -0.09
CA ALA A 53 3.29 -12.04 0.19
C ALA A 53 2.98 -11.89 1.67
N TRP A 54 1.69 -11.80 1.97
CA TRP A 54 1.19 -11.75 3.33
C TRP A 54 0.02 -12.72 3.51
N ILE A 55 -0.14 -13.22 4.73
CA ILE A 55 -1.27 -14.05 5.16
C ILE A 55 -1.73 -13.50 6.50
N TYR A 56 -3.03 -13.30 6.65
CA TYR A 56 -3.68 -12.91 7.87
C TYR A 56 -4.62 -14.03 8.33
N THR A 57 -4.41 -14.60 9.51
CA THR A 57 -5.04 -15.86 9.94
C THR A 57 -6.32 -15.70 10.74
N THR A 58 -6.91 -14.50 10.73
CA THR A 58 -8.12 -14.17 11.49
C THR A 58 -9.34 -14.67 10.75
N ASP A 59 -10.35 -15.11 11.50
CA ASP A 59 -11.66 -15.41 10.94
C ASP A 59 -12.35 -14.12 10.48
N LEU A 60 -12.50 -13.98 9.16
CA LEU A 60 -13.17 -12.84 8.53
C LEU A 60 -14.47 -13.28 7.88
N ASP A 61 -15.50 -12.43 7.97
CA ASP A 61 -16.74 -12.67 7.26
C ASP A 61 -16.52 -12.47 5.75
N ASP A 62 -17.03 -13.42 4.97
CA ASP A 62 -17.18 -13.27 3.52
C ASP A 62 -18.04 -12.03 3.21
N LEU A 63 -17.72 -11.34 2.13
CA LEU A 63 -18.42 -10.10 1.77
C LEU A 63 -19.87 -10.34 1.39
N VAL A 64 -20.21 -11.51 0.85
CA VAL A 64 -21.55 -11.79 0.28
C VAL A 64 -22.09 -13.18 0.56
N ARG A 65 -21.23 -14.18 0.73
CA ARG A 65 -21.68 -15.57 0.83
C ARG A 65 -22.27 -15.83 2.21
N VAL A 66 -23.49 -16.37 2.24
CA VAL A 66 -24.18 -16.79 3.46
C VAL A 66 -24.28 -18.31 3.55
N ASP A 67 -24.34 -18.83 4.77
CA ASP A 67 -24.57 -20.24 5.06
C ASP A 67 -26.07 -20.61 5.00
N ALA A 68 -26.41 -21.86 5.40
CA ALA A 68 -27.79 -22.33 5.39
C ALA A 68 -28.71 -21.63 6.41
N ASN A 69 -28.14 -20.94 7.40
CA ASN A 69 -28.87 -20.18 8.42
C ASN A 69 -29.03 -18.70 8.02
N GLY A 70 -28.35 -18.26 6.97
CA GLY A 70 -28.34 -16.87 6.50
C GLY A 70 -27.23 -16.02 7.12
N ASP A 71 -26.31 -16.61 7.86
CA ASP A 71 -25.15 -15.94 8.44
C ASP A 71 -24.01 -15.88 7.41
N LEU A 72 -23.17 -14.83 7.43
CA LEU A 72 -22.01 -14.74 6.54
C LEU A 72 -21.05 -15.90 6.79
N VAL A 73 -20.58 -16.51 5.71
CA VAL A 73 -19.60 -17.60 5.80
C VAL A 73 -18.28 -17.04 6.29
N LYS A 74 -17.72 -17.63 7.34
CA LYS A 74 -16.40 -17.25 7.84
C LYS A 74 -15.29 -17.84 6.97
N GLN A 75 -14.28 -17.04 6.69
CA GLN A 75 -13.02 -17.45 6.08
C GLN A 75 -11.91 -17.31 7.11
N SER A 76 -11.26 -18.42 7.46
CA SER A 76 -10.25 -18.46 8.52
C SER A 76 -8.87 -17.92 8.14
N LEU A 77 -8.75 -17.35 6.94
CA LEU A 77 -7.56 -16.62 6.52
C LEU A 77 -7.88 -15.71 5.34
N THR A 78 -7.03 -14.71 5.16
CA THR A 78 -6.92 -13.92 3.94
C THR A 78 -5.47 -13.71 3.59
N TYR A 79 -5.17 -13.46 2.31
CA TYR A 79 -3.81 -13.35 1.84
C TYR A 79 -3.71 -12.38 0.67
N GLY A 80 -2.49 -11.98 0.38
CA GLY A 80 -2.19 -11.14 -0.76
C GLY A 80 -0.74 -11.22 -1.17
N VAL A 81 -0.47 -10.68 -2.34
CA VAL A 81 0.87 -10.56 -2.90
C VAL A 81 1.08 -9.12 -3.36
N TYR A 82 2.31 -8.66 -3.30
CA TYR A 82 2.65 -7.32 -3.76
C TYR A 82 4.02 -7.30 -4.40
N ALA A 83 4.24 -6.30 -5.25
CA ALA A 83 5.54 -6.01 -5.81
C ALA A 83 5.75 -4.51 -5.90
N PHE A 84 7.00 -4.08 -5.87
CA PHE A 84 7.37 -2.68 -6.03
C PHE A 84 8.69 -2.52 -6.76
N VAL A 85 8.87 -1.34 -7.35
CA VAL A 85 10.10 -0.92 -7.99
C VAL A 85 10.31 0.58 -7.81
N ASP A 86 11.52 0.95 -7.41
CA ASP A 86 12.01 2.32 -7.37
C ASP A 86 13.18 2.45 -8.34
N GLY A 87 13.23 3.55 -9.08
CA GLY A 87 14.24 3.78 -10.12
C GLY A 87 14.66 5.23 -10.22
N ILE A 88 15.87 5.42 -10.72
CA ILE A 88 16.42 6.72 -11.09
C ILE A 88 16.39 6.81 -12.62
N ILE A 89 15.50 7.63 -13.16
CA ILE A 89 15.36 7.80 -14.62
C ILE A 89 16.53 8.62 -15.17
N PHE A 90 16.89 9.70 -14.47
CA PHE A 90 17.89 10.65 -14.92
C PHE A 90 18.52 11.38 -13.73
N LEU A 91 19.82 11.67 -13.81
CA LEU A 91 20.51 12.60 -12.91
C LEU A 91 21.12 13.75 -13.72
N GLU A 92 21.06 14.95 -13.17
CA GLU A 92 21.69 16.13 -13.74
C GLU A 92 23.23 15.99 -13.77
N GLU A 93 23.86 16.61 -14.78
CA GLU A 93 25.31 16.56 -14.93
C GLU A 93 26.02 17.23 -13.74
N GLY A 94 26.95 16.51 -13.12
CA GLY A 94 27.69 16.99 -11.95
C GLY A 94 26.91 16.95 -10.64
N SER A 95 25.64 16.50 -10.65
CA SER A 95 24.85 16.29 -9.43
C SER A 95 24.87 14.83 -8.98
N ALA A 96 24.85 14.62 -7.66
CA ALA A 96 24.70 13.29 -7.06
C ALA A 96 23.23 12.91 -6.79
N SER A 97 22.31 13.89 -6.81
CA SER A 97 20.92 13.69 -6.37
C SER A 97 19.88 14.56 -7.08
N SER A 98 20.28 15.55 -7.88
CA SER A 98 19.33 16.31 -8.70
C SER A 98 18.97 15.48 -9.92
N GLY A 99 17.69 15.33 -10.20
CA GLY A 99 17.25 14.43 -11.26
C GLY A 99 15.81 13.98 -11.11
N LEU A 100 15.44 13.04 -11.99
CA LEU A 100 14.12 12.45 -12.09
C LEU A 100 14.14 11.02 -11.56
N TYR A 101 13.26 10.78 -10.60
CA TYR A 101 13.05 9.51 -9.92
C TYR A 101 11.66 8.97 -10.22
N SER A 102 11.50 7.66 -10.15
CA SER A 102 10.22 6.99 -10.32
C SER A 102 10.02 5.92 -9.26
N PHE A 103 8.77 5.69 -8.91
CA PHE A 103 8.35 4.55 -8.11
C PHE A 103 7.09 3.93 -8.72
N PHE A 104 6.88 2.65 -8.43
CA PHE A 104 5.66 1.93 -8.78
C PHE A 104 5.44 0.78 -7.81
N ARG A 105 4.20 0.54 -7.41
CA ARG A 105 3.79 -0.61 -6.61
C ARG A 105 2.49 -1.19 -7.14
N ILE A 106 2.35 -2.49 -6.95
CA ILE A 106 1.15 -3.27 -7.23
C ILE A 106 0.89 -4.21 -6.08
N GLY A 107 -0.38 -4.33 -5.67
CA GLY A 107 -0.83 -5.26 -4.65
C GLY A 107 -2.09 -5.97 -5.10
N MET A 108 -2.19 -7.27 -4.80
CA MET A 108 -3.40 -8.05 -5.00
C MET A 108 -3.76 -8.76 -3.70
N ALA A 109 -5.05 -8.87 -3.41
CA ALA A 109 -5.56 -9.50 -2.20
C ALA A 109 -6.75 -10.42 -2.51
N GLU A 110 -6.98 -11.41 -1.64
CA GLU A 110 -8.14 -12.30 -1.71
C GLU A 110 -9.45 -11.49 -1.72
N ASN A 111 -10.23 -11.62 -2.79
CA ASN A 111 -11.33 -10.72 -3.10
C ASN A 111 -12.63 -11.02 -2.34
N ASN A 112 -12.72 -12.17 -1.66
CA ASN A 112 -13.92 -12.57 -0.96
C ASN A 112 -14.10 -11.88 0.40
N VAL A 113 -13.03 -11.34 0.98
CA VAL A 113 -13.06 -10.68 2.30
C VAL A 113 -12.45 -9.28 2.28
N ASN A 114 -11.55 -8.98 1.34
CA ASN A 114 -10.97 -7.65 1.21
C ASN A 114 -11.84 -6.75 0.33
N LYS A 115 -12.03 -5.50 0.77
CA LYS A 115 -12.73 -4.46 -0.02
C LYS A 115 -11.99 -4.14 -1.33
N ILE A 116 -10.67 -4.09 -1.28
CA ILE A 116 -9.78 -3.82 -2.42
C ILE A 116 -9.07 -5.12 -2.75
N ASP A 117 -9.19 -5.58 -3.99
CA ASP A 117 -8.53 -6.80 -4.47
C ASP A 117 -7.34 -6.51 -5.39
N LEU A 118 -7.24 -5.29 -5.93
CA LEU A 118 -6.11 -4.79 -6.70
C LEU A 118 -5.84 -3.33 -6.35
N TYR A 119 -4.58 -3.05 -6.03
CA TYR A 119 -4.02 -1.72 -5.78
C TYR A 119 -2.87 -1.45 -6.75
N LEU A 120 -2.81 -0.23 -7.28
CA LEU A 120 -1.68 0.28 -8.04
C LEU A 120 -1.29 1.65 -7.48
N ASP A 121 0.01 1.89 -7.31
CA ASP A 121 0.53 3.25 -7.18
C ASP A 121 1.74 3.45 -8.08
N GLY A 122 2.00 4.70 -8.42
CA GLY A 122 3.21 5.06 -9.10
C GLY A 122 3.35 6.57 -9.23
N GLY A 123 4.55 7.00 -9.54
CA GLY A 123 4.79 8.43 -9.66
C GLY A 123 6.20 8.78 -10.06
N LEU A 124 6.37 10.07 -10.24
CA LEU A 124 7.60 10.73 -10.60
C LEU A 124 7.93 11.78 -9.55
N VAL A 125 9.21 11.87 -9.19
CA VAL A 125 9.72 12.94 -8.33
C VAL A 125 10.92 13.57 -9.01
N TYR A 126 10.88 14.88 -9.21
CA TYR A 126 12.04 15.64 -9.67
C TYR A 126 12.64 16.39 -8.48
N GLN A 127 13.91 16.13 -8.18
CA GLN A 127 14.68 16.87 -7.18
C GLN A 127 15.56 17.91 -7.88
N GLY A 128 15.56 19.14 -7.37
CA GLY A 128 16.46 20.20 -7.82
C GLY A 128 16.05 20.91 -9.09
N LEU A 129 14.75 20.88 -9.46
CA LEU A 129 14.24 21.48 -10.71
C LEU A 129 14.61 22.97 -10.88
N PHE A 130 14.74 23.71 -9.79
CA PHE A 130 15.16 25.10 -9.81
C PHE A 130 16.62 25.22 -9.38
N HIS A 131 17.43 25.91 -10.19
CA HIS A 131 18.87 26.04 -9.97
C HIS A 131 19.26 26.55 -8.57
N ASN A 132 18.48 27.47 -8.01
CA ASN A 132 18.73 28.04 -6.67
C ASN A 132 18.15 27.17 -5.53
N ARG A 133 17.54 26.03 -5.84
CA ARG A 133 16.81 25.14 -4.92
C ARG A 133 17.10 23.66 -5.24
N PRO A 134 18.37 23.21 -5.16
CA PRO A 134 18.77 21.84 -5.49
C PRO A 134 18.11 20.77 -4.60
N ASP A 135 17.61 21.16 -3.43
CA ASP A 135 17.00 20.27 -2.45
C ASP A 135 15.46 20.26 -2.47
N ASP A 136 14.83 21.14 -3.26
CA ASP A 136 13.37 21.14 -3.43
C ASP A 136 12.94 19.99 -4.33
N LYS A 137 11.73 19.48 -4.09
CA LYS A 137 11.17 18.36 -4.85
C LYS A 137 9.80 18.71 -5.39
N ILE A 138 9.53 18.30 -6.63
CA ILE A 138 8.18 18.27 -7.21
C ILE A 138 7.80 16.83 -7.47
N GLY A 139 6.64 16.41 -6.98
CA GLY A 139 6.14 15.04 -7.09
C GLY A 139 4.82 15.01 -7.86
N LEU A 140 4.67 14.03 -8.75
CA LEU A 140 3.41 13.67 -9.38
C LEU A 140 3.15 12.19 -9.11
N GLY A 141 2.04 11.89 -8.43
CA GLY A 141 1.61 10.53 -8.09
C GLY A 141 0.25 10.20 -8.69
N ILE A 142 0.06 8.92 -8.99
CA ILE A 142 -1.23 8.31 -9.30
C ILE A 142 -1.42 7.06 -8.43
N SER A 143 -2.62 6.90 -7.91
CA SER A 143 -3.04 5.68 -7.21
C SER A 143 -4.37 5.20 -7.77
N MET A 144 -4.56 3.88 -7.81
CA MET A 144 -5.76 3.23 -8.28
C MET A 144 -6.12 2.07 -7.36
N ASP A 145 -7.35 2.08 -6.86
CA ASP A 145 -7.95 1.02 -6.06
C ASP A 145 -9.09 0.38 -6.85
N HIS A 146 -9.00 -0.91 -7.16
CA HIS A 146 -10.13 -1.67 -7.70
C HIS A 146 -10.88 -2.35 -6.57
N PHE A 147 -12.20 -2.17 -6.54
CA PHE A 147 -13.05 -2.78 -5.53
C PHE A 147 -13.41 -4.22 -5.90
N SER A 148 -13.33 -5.11 -4.91
CA SER A 148 -13.63 -6.53 -5.11
C SER A 148 -15.08 -6.75 -5.52
N GLU A 149 -15.32 -7.81 -6.30
CA GLU A 149 -16.67 -8.19 -6.72
C GLU A 149 -17.60 -8.43 -5.53
N GLY A 150 -17.10 -9.07 -4.46
CA GLY A 150 -17.86 -9.26 -3.23
C GLY A 150 -18.28 -7.92 -2.60
N PHE A 151 -17.38 -6.94 -2.58
CA PHE A 151 -17.71 -5.63 -2.03
C PHE A 151 -18.75 -4.90 -2.90
N LYS A 152 -18.59 -4.93 -4.23
CA LYS A 152 -19.56 -4.34 -5.17
C LYS A 152 -20.95 -4.93 -4.99
N GLN A 153 -21.06 -6.26 -4.97
CA GLN A 153 -22.33 -6.96 -4.73
C GLN A 153 -22.95 -6.60 -3.38
N LYS A 154 -22.15 -6.51 -2.31
CA LYS A 154 -22.63 -6.09 -0.98
C LYS A 154 -23.22 -4.67 -1.00
N GLN A 155 -22.59 -3.75 -1.73
CA GLN A 155 -23.09 -2.38 -1.90
C GLN A 155 -24.37 -2.33 -2.73
N GLU A 156 -24.45 -3.11 -3.81
CA GLU A 156 -25.65 -3.24 -4.65
C GLU A 156 -26.85 -3.80 -3.89
N GLN A 157 -26.64 -4.81 -3.03
CA GLN A 157 -27.68 -5.34 -2.13
C GLN A 157 -28.23 -4.26 -1.17
N SER A 158 -27.39 -3.28 -0.82
CA SER A 158 -27.75 -2.12 -0.01
C SER A 158 -28.28 -0.94 -0.84
N GLN A 159 -28.49 -1.13 -2.15
CA GLN A 159 -28.92 -0.11 -3.11
C GLN A 159 -27.95 1.07 -3.24
N ILE A 160 -26.66 0.83 -2.98
CA ILE A 160 -25.59 1.82 -3.14
C ILE A 160 -24.85 1.51 -4.44
N LEU A 161 -24.89 2.45 -5.39
CA LEU A 161 -24.07 2.38 -6.59
C LEU A 161 -22.64 2.80 -6.23
N ILE A 162 -21.66 1.98 -6.56
CA ILE A 162 -20.24 2.32 -6.43
C ILE A 162 -19.55 2.18 -7.79
N GLU A 163 -18.53 2.99 -8.00
CA GLU A 163 -17.61 2.81 -9.14
C GLU A 163 -16.82 1.52 -8.95
N GLU A 164 -16.32 0.94 -10.04
CA GLU A 164 -15.47 -0.26 -9.97
C GLU A 164 -14.07 0.07 -9.45
N THR A 165 -13.64 1.31 -9.63
CA THR A 165 -12.28 1.75 -9.36
C THR A 165 -12.27 3.17 -8.84
N GLU A 166 -11.44 3.44 -7.84
CA GLU A 166 -11.14 4.77 -7.34
C GLU A 166 -9.74 5.16 -7.82
N VAL A 167 -9.61 6.36 -8.42
CA VAL A 167 -8.32 6.88 -8.92
C VAL A 167 -8.01 8.20 -8.22
N LEU A 168 -6.80 8.31 -7.68
CA LEU A 168 -6.28 9.53 -7.06
C LEU A 168 -5.08 10.05 -7.85
N LEU A 169 -5.06 11.36 -8.07
CA LEU A 169 -3.92 12.08 -8.64
C LEU A 169 -3.40 13.08 -7.61
N GLU A 170 -2.10 13.08 -7.39
CA GLU A 170 -1.45 13.97 -6.43
C GLU A 170 -0.33 14.76 -7.11
N LEU A 171 -0.32 16.08 -6.92
CA LEU A 171 0.79 16.95 -7.30
C LEU A 171 1.31 17.65 -6.05
N THR A 172 2.58 17.43 -5.72
CA THR A 172 3.21 18.00 -4.52
C THR A 172 4.42 18.83 -4.87
N TYR A 173 4.67 19.84 -4.03
CA TYR A 173 5.92 20.59 -4.00
C TYR A 173 6.42 20.62 -2.56
N GLN A 174 7.63 20.11 -2.34
CA GLN A 174 8.32 20.14 -1.07
C GLN A 174 9.37 21.26 -1.09
N TYR A 175 9.26 22.18 -0.13
CA TYR A 175 10.18 23.30 0.00
C TYR A 175 11.16 23.05 1.15
N ASN A 176 12.42 22.77 0.84
CA ASN A 176 13.45 22.50 1.83
C ASN A 176 13.96 23.80 2.48
N VAL A 177 13.54 24.07 3.72
CA VAL A 177 13.96 25.26 4.46
C VAL A 177 15.36 25.09 5.05
N GLY A 178 15.70 23.86 5.47
CA GLY A 178 16.98 23.51 6.07
C GLY A 178 16.99 22.08 6.62
N PRO A 179 18.07 21.67 7.31
CA PRO A 179 18.19 20.31 7.82
C PRO A 179 17.00 19.92 8.72
N GLY A 180 16.22 18.93 8.28
CA GLY A 180 15.06 18.41 9.00
C GLY A 180 13.78 19.25 8.91
N ILE A 181 13.75 20.30 8.07
CA ILE A 181 12.56 21.14 7.86
C ILE A 181 12.31 21.25 6.35
N PHE A 182 11.17 20.72 5.91
CA PHE A 182 10.77 20.63 4.51
C PHE A 182 9.24 20.72 4.35
#